data_AF-A0A7W0KRU3-F1
#
_entry.id   AF-A0A7W0KRU3-F1
#
_cell.length_a   1.000
_cell.length_b   1.000
_cell.length_c   1.000
_cell.angle_alpha   90.00
_cell.angle_beta   90.00
_cell.angle_gamma   90.00
#
_symmetry.space_group_name_H-M   'P 1'
#
loop_
_entity.id
_entity.type
_entity.pdbx_description
1 polymer ?
#
loop_
_entity_poly.entity_id
_entity_poly.type
_entity_poly.pdbx_seq_one_letter_code
_entity_poly.pdbx_strand_id
1 'polypeptide(L)'
;MYQLIAKPLEFFYGLWPNYAGAISLLTLAIMILLLPLTLKGTRSMLAMQKLQPELKKIQNKHRDDRQKMNEEVMKFYKENNINPVSGCLPLILQMPVFF
;
A
#
# COMPACT_ATOMS: atom_id res chain seq x y z
N MET A 1 8.54 23.33 5.45
CA MET A 1 8.05 22.63 4.25
C MET A 1 9.10 22.63 3.13
N TYR A 2 9.47 23.79 2.55
CA TYR A 2 10.44 23.88 1.44
C TYR A 2 11.84 23.28 1.73
N GLN A 3 12.33 23.41 2.96
CA GLN A 3 13.63 22.88 3.38
C GLN A 3 13.71 21.33 3.39
N LEU A 4 12.59 20.63 3.52
CA LEU A 4 12.54 19.16 3.49
C LEU A 4 12.74 18.62 2.07
N ILE A 5 12.33 19.38 1.06
CA ILE A 5 12.42 19.00 -0.35
C ILE A 5 13.74 19.49 -0.95
N ALA A 6 14.21 20.67 -0.51
CA ALA A 6 15.45 21.27 -1.02
C ALA A 6 16.71 20.49 -0.61
N LYS A 7 16.82 20.03 0.65
CA LYS A 7 18.03 19.35 1.15
C LYS A 7 18.38 18.03 0.42
N PRO A 8 17.42 17.11 0.19
CA PRO A 8 17.70 15.90 -0.58
C PRO A 8 18.13 16.24 -2.01
N LEU A 9 17.46 17.20 -2.65
CA LEU A 9 17.75 17.59 -4.02
C LEU A 9 19.15 18.19 -4.16
N GLU A 10 19.58 19.03 -3.21
CA GLU A 10 20.93 19.60 -3.16
C GLU A 10 22.01 18.51 -2.99
N PHE A 11 21.74 17.51 -2.15
CA PHE A 11 22.64 16.36 -1.96
C PHE A 11 22.83 15.54 -3.25
N PHE A 12 21.73 15.26 -3.98
CA PHE A 12 21.81 14.53 -5.25
C PHE A 12 22.37 15.38 -6.39
N TYR A 13 22.13 16.70 -6.38
CA TYR A 13 22.70 17.64 -7.35
C TYR A 13 24.21 17.82 -7.17
N GLY A 14 24.72 17.73 -5.94
CA GLY A 14 26.16 17.74 -5.66
C GLY A 14 26.92 16.52 -6.19
N LEU A 15 26.25 15.37 -6.31
CA LEU A 15 26.80 14.14 -6.90
C LEU A 15 26.74 14.15 -8.44
N TRP A 16 25.72 14.78 -9.02
CA TRP A 16 25.56 14.91 -10.46
C TRP A 16 24.91 16.27 -10.77
N PRO A 17 25.67 17.25 -11.32
CA PRO A 17 25.17 18.61 -11.61
C PRO A 17 24.31 18.63 -12.88
N ASN A 18 23.29 17.76 -12.90
CA ASN A 18 22.25 17.67 -13.90
C ASN A 18 20.93 17.38 -13.18
N TYR A 19 19.96 18.28 -13.32
CA TYR A 19 18.65 18.16 -12.69
C TYR A 19 17.93 16.85 -13.05
N ALA A 20 18.06 16.36 -14.29
CA ALA A 20 17.47 15.08 -14.69
C ALA A 20 18.10 13.92 -13.91
N GLY A 21 19.43 13.91 -13.76
CA GLY A 21 20.15 12.89 -13.02
C GLY A 21 19.83 12.90 -11.52
N ALA A 22 19.77 14.09 -10.92
CA ALA A 22 19.41 14.25 -9.51
C ALA A 22 17.98 13.77 -9.22
N ILE A 23 17.02 14.08 -10.08
CA ILE A 23 15.63 13.63 -9.95
C ILE A 23 15.53 12.11 -10.15
N SER A 24 16.22 11.54 -11.15
CA SER A 24 16.25 10.09 -11.38
C SER A 24 16.87 9.31 -10.21
N LEU A 25 17.94 9.82 -9.60
CA LEU A 25 18.56 9.22 -8.42
C LEU A 25 17.65 9.30 -7.20
N LEU A 26 17.00 10.44 -6.97
CA LEU A 26 16.03 10.60 -5.89
C LEU A 26 14.87 9.61 -6.04
N THR A 27 14.33 9.46 -7.25
CA THR A 27 13.25 8.49 -7.51
C THR A 27 13.70 7.05 -7.31
N LEU A 28 14.90 6.68 -7.78
CA LEU A 28 15.47 5.35 -7.53
C LEU A 28 15.68 5.06 -6.04
N ALA A 29 16.21 6.04 -5.28
CA ALA A 29 16.43 5.90 -3.85
C ALA A 29 15.11 5.68 -3.09
N ILE A 30 14.07 6.46 -3.43
CA ILE A 30 12.73 6.30 -2.86
C ILE A 30 12.13 4.95 -3.25
N MET A 31 12.27 4.53 -4.51
CA MET A 31 11.79 3.24 -5.00
C MET A 31 12.42 2.07 -4.24
N ILE A 32 13.73 2.14 -3.97
CA ILE A 32 14.47 1.13 -3.18
C ILE A 32 14.01 1.12 -1.72
N LEU A 33 13.76 2.28 -1.14
CA LEU A 33 13.27 2.39 0.24
C LEU A 33 11.83 1.86 0.38
N LEU A 34 10.98 2.12 -0.61
CA LEU A 34 9.58 1.67 -0.64
C LEU A 34 9.42 0.21 -1.09
N LEU A 35 10.37 -0.36 -1.84
CA LEU A 35 10.35 -1.75 -2.29
C LEU A 35 10.00 -2.79 -1.20
N PRO A 36 10.66 -2.81 -0.02
CA PRO A 36 10.30 -3.76 1.04
C PRO A 36 8.88 -3.56 1.56
N LEU A 37 8.38 -2.32 1.56
CA LEU A 37 7.02 -1.99 1.96
C LEU A 37 6.02 -2.49 0.91
N THR A 38 6.29 -2.24 -0.37
CA THR A 38 5.48 -2.71 -1.50
C THR A 38 5.42 -4.24 -1.52
N LEU A 39 6.54 -4.93 -1.34
CA LEU A 39 6.57 -6.41 -1.28
C LEU A 39 5.70 -6.99 -0.15
N LYS A 40 5.70 -6.34 1.03
CA LYS A 40 4.82 -6.72 2.14
C LYS A 40 3.34 -6.50 1.78
N GLY A 41 3.02 -5.38 1.14
CA GLY A 41 1.67 -5.09 0.63
C GLY A 41 1.19 -6.11 -0.41
N THR A 42 2.04 -6.45 -1.38
CA THR A 42 1.73 -7.43 -2.44
C THR A 42 1.46 -8.82 -1.87
N ARG A 43 2.23 -9.28 -0.89
CA ARG A 43 1.99 -10.59 -0.23
C ARG A 43 0.62 -10.66 0.44
N SER A 44 0.22 -9.60 1.14
CA SER A 44 -1.09 -9.51 1.77
C SER A 44 -2.23 -9.49 0.74
N MET A 45 -2.04 -8.77 -0.37
CA MET A 45 -3.01 -8.72 -1.46
C MET A 45 -3.21 -10.09 -2.13
N LEU A 46 -2.13 -10.85 -2.34
CA LEU A 46 -2.20 -12.23 -2.85
C LEU A 46 -2.95 -13.17 -1.90
N ALA A 47 -2.73 -13.04 -0.59
CA ALA A 47 -3.48 -13.81 0.41
C ALA A 47 -4.98 -13.49 0.36
N MET A 48 -5.35 -12.22 0.20
CA MET A 48 -6.74 -11.80 -0.01
C MET A 48 -7.35 -12.42 -1.27
N GLN A 49 -6.63 -12.43 -2.40
CA GLN A 49 -7.13 -13.03 -3.64
C GLN A 49 -7.41 -14.52 -3.49
N LYS A 50 -6.53 -15.27 -2.80
CA LYS A 50 -6.74 -16.69 -2.51
C LYS A 50 -7.97 -16.96 -1.65
N LEU A 51 -8.28 -16.05 -0.73
CA LEU A 51 -9.38 -16.17 0.24
C LEU A 51 -10.70 -15.56 -0.25
N GLN A 52 -10.66 -14.81 -1.35
CA GLN A 52 -11.82 -14.26 -2.03
C GLN A 52 -12.95 -15.27 -2.35
N PRO A 53 -12.70 -16.50 -2.81
CA PRO A 53 -13.76 -17.50 -3.01
C PRO A 53 -14.45 -17.92 -1.71
N GLU A 54 -13.73 -18.03 -0.60
CA GLU A 54 -14.33 -18.35 0.71
C GLU A 54 -15.14 -17.19 1.26
N LEU A 55 -14.64 -15.96 1.07
CA LEU A 55 -15.38 -14.74 1.39
C LEU A 55 -16.72 -14.69 0.64
N LYS A 56 -16.74 -15.09 -0.64
CA LYS A 56 -17.98 -15.19 -1.44
C LYS A 56 -18.93 -16.26 -0.90
N LYS A 57 -18.43 -17.38 -0.35
CA LYS A 57 -19.28 -18.40 0.31
C LYS A 57 -19.98 -17.83 1.55
N ILE A 58 -19.25 -17.07 2.38
CA ILE A 58 -19.81 -16.40 3.57
C ILE A 58 -20.87 -15.39 3.15
N GLN A 59 -20.58 -14.55 2.15
CA GLN A 59 -21.53 -13.59 1.60
C GLN A 59 -22.78 -14.26 1.02
N ASN A 60 -22.63 -15.39 0.32
CA ASN A 60 -23.76 -16.15 -0.23
C ASN A 60 -24.61 -16.82 0.86
N LYS A 61 -23.98 -17.28 1.95
CA LYS A 61 -24.66 -17.93 3.09
C LYS A 61 -25.47 -16.94 3.93
N HIS A 62 -25.04 -15.68 3.99
CA HIS A 62 -25.66 -14.64 4.82
C HIS A 62 -26.23 -13.46 4.01
N ARG A 63 -26.69 -13.70 2.76
CA ARG A 63 -27.23 -12.64 1.89
C ARG A 63 -28.40 -11.87 2.52
N ASP A 64 -29.27 -12.58 3.24
CA ASP A 64 -30.47 -12.02 3.85
C ASP A 64 -30.21 -11.31 5.18
N ASP A 65 -29.04 -11.52 5.80
CA ASP A 65 -28.67 -10.95 7.09
C ASP A 65 -27.32 -10.22 7.00
N ARG A 66 -27.41 -8.93 6.65
CA ARG A 66 -26.23 -8.07 6.50
C ARG A 66 -25.46 -7.88 7.80
N GLN A 67 -26.13 -7.92 8.96
CA GLN A 67 -25.44 -7.76 10.24
C GLN A 67 -24.56 -8.97 10.52
N LYS A 68 -25.14 -10.16 10.40
CA LYS A 68 -24.42 -11.42 10.60
C LYS A 68 -23.33 -11.65 9.53
N MET A 69 -23.58 -11.23 8.29
CA MET A 69 -22.57 -11.23 7.24
C MET A 69 -21.35 -10.38 7.61
N ASN A 70 -21.55 -9.14 8.08
CA ASN A 70 -20.44 -8.26 8.46
C ASN A 70 -19.62 -8.83 9.63
N GLU A 71 -20.28 -9.44 10.62
CA GLU A 71 -19.59 -10.10 11.73
C GLU A 71 -18.75 -11.29 11.27
N GLU A 72 -19.30 -12.17 10.42
CA GLU A 72 -18.55 -13.33 9.91
C GLU A 72 -17.42 -12.93 8.98
N VAL A 73 -17.62 -11.91 8.14
CA VAL A 73 -16.55 -11.34 7.30
C VAL A 73 -15.42 -10.79 8.15
N MET A 74 -15.74 -10.07 9.24
CA MET A 74 -14.72 -9.54 10.16
C MET A 74 -14.00 -10.66 10.92
N LYS A 75 -14.72 -11.68 11.39
CA LYS A 75 -14.11 -12.88 12.02
C LYS A 75 -13.18 -13.59 11.03
N PHE A 76 -13.62 -13.79 9.79
CA PHE A 76 -12.83 -14.41 8.74
C PHE A 76 -11.51 -13.66 8.47
N TYR A 77 -11.54 -12.32 8.41
CA TYR A 77 -10.31 -11.52 8.27
C TYR A 77 -9.37 -11.67 9.47
N LYS A 78 -9.92 -11.75 10.68
CA LYS A 78 -9.16 -11.90 11.92
C LYS A 78 -8.52 -13.29 12.05
N GLU A 79 -9.24 -14.35 11.71
CA GLU A 79 -8.75 -15.73 11.71
C GLU A 79 -7.64 -15.93 10.67
N ASN A 80 -7.81 -15.36 9.48
CA ASN A 80 -6.84 -15.47 8.40
C ASN A 80 -5.69 -14.45 8.50
N ASN A 81 -5.63 -13.65 9.58
CA ASN A 81 -4.60 -12.62 9.82
C ASN A 81 -4.37 -11.68 8.62
N ILE A 82 -5.45 -11.36 7.90
CA ILE A 82 -5.38 -10.49 6.73
C ILE A 82 -5.67 -9.07 7.17
N ASN A 83 -4.81 -8.12 6.80
CA ASN A 83 -5.05 -6.72 7.06
C ASN A 83 -5.63 -6.03 5.81
N PRO A 84 -6.95 -5.73 5.73
CA PRO A 84 -7.55 -5.07 4.55
C PRO A 84 -6.93 -3.72 4.23
N VAL A 85 -6.34 -3.05 5.23
CA VAL A 85 -5.68 -1.74 5.11
C VAL A 85 -4.31 -1.85 4.40
N SER A 86 -3.68 -3.02 4.39
CA SER A 86 -2.41 -3.21 3.68
C SER A 86 -2.53 -3.05 2.16
N GLY A 87 -3.74 -3.24 1.60
CA GLY A 87 -4.04 -3.02 0.19
C GLY A 87 -4.25 -1.55 -0.19
N CYS A 88 -4.60 -0.67 0.75
CA CYS A 88 -4.81 0.76 0.49
C CYS A 88 -3.60 1.65 0.81
N LEU A 89 -2.53 1.07 1.37
CA LEU A 89 -1.26 1.76 1.65
C LEU A 89 -0.69 2.56 0.45
N PRO A 90 -0.73 2.04 -0.80
CA PRO A 90 -0.25 2.78 -1.98
C PRO A 90 -1.12 4.00 -2.29
N LEU A 91 -2.45 3.90 -2.09
CA LEU A 91 -3.38 5.00 -2.31
C LEU A 91 -3.21 6.11 -1.27
N ILE A 92 -3.03 5.73 0.01
CA ILE A 92 -2.83 6.70 1.10
C ILE A 92 -1.52 7.48 0.90
N LEU A 93 -0.47 6.83 0.38
CA LEU A 93 0.78 7.51 0.05
C LEU A 93 0.64 8.43 -1.18
N GLN A 94 -0.29 8.14 -2.11
CA GLN A 94 -0.55 8.97 -3.29
C GLN A 94 -1.41 10.21 -2.99
N MET A 95 -2.36 10.14 -2.05
CA MET A 95 -3.20 11.30 -1.69
C MET A 95 -2.42 12.58 -1.33
N PRO A 96 -1.37 12.56 -0.49
CA PRO A 96 -0.63 13.76 -0.10
C PRO A 96 0.34 14.30 -1.17
N VAL A 97 0.51 13.61 -2.31
CA VAL A 97 1.35 14.10 -3.42
C VAL A 97 0.52 14.92 -4.42
N PHE A 98 -0.81 14.74 -4.43
CA PHE A 98 -1.73 15.40 -5.36
C PHE A 98 -2.59 16.51 -4.72
N PHE A 99 -2.47 16.77 -3.40
CA PHE A 99 -3.24 17.78 -2.66
C PHE A 99 -2.35 18.71 -1.84
#